data_AF-A0A6M0RCV6-F1
#
_entry.id   AF-A0A6M0RCV6-F1
#
_cell.length_a   1.000
_cell.length_b   1.000
_cell.length_c   1.000
_cell.angle_alpha   90.00
_cell.angle_beta   90.00
_cell.angle_gamma   90.00
#
_symmetry.space_group_name_H-M   'P 1'
#
loop_
_entity.id
_entity.type
_entity.pdbx_description
1 polymer ?
#
loop_
_entity_poly.entity_id
_entity_poly.type
_entity_poly.pdbx_seq_one_letter_code
_entity_poly.pdbx_strand_id
1 'polypeptide(L)'
;MSTKPKTHGLANSAKKKRQATFDKVDNGIQTLIKNKGIISFKSVAETAGVSKAWLYKELAVKQRIQRLQAQQQKTGQSSQPTPPSDHSLRALNNTLRDRIKRLEHDNRELRQQNQVFAGHLLRVRELEKQVQRLEAENQRLKQSLSQPFSHSELEIQLDELGVRLNSTLQNLISTAPQAVVVSAFQALKEAQSKGVVNNPGGFLYAAISDGWHPNDTPDAVIEKTQFNQWWPWAYDQGLVKAATQIDGIQHVLTADDEWLPFDTAYFQYPMDVEPPNSATE
;
A
#
# COMPACT_ATOMS: atom_id res chain seq x y z
N MET A 1 -45.09 11.73 29.90
CA MET A 1 -44.18 11.07 30.87
C MET A 1 -44.17 9.58 30.58
N SER A 2 -43.06 9.07 30.05
CA SER A 2 -42.93 7.70 29.54
C SER A 2 -42.58 6.73 30.69
N THR A 3 -43.49 5.83 31.04
CA THR A 3 -43.28 4.80 32.07
C THR A 3 -42.49 3.62 31.48
N LYS A 4 -41.17 3.61 31.73
CA LYS A 4 -40.28 2.48 31.41
C LYS A 4 -40.85 1.18 32.03
N PRO A 5 -40.94 0.07 31.27
CA PRO A 5 -41.46 -1.18 31.82
C PRO A 5 -40.46 -1.82 32.81
N LYS A 6 -40.97 -2.21 33.99
CA LYS A 6 -40.22 -2.85 35.11
C LYS A 6 -39.66 -4.26 34.79
N THR A 7 -39.63 -4.66 33.52
CA THR A 7 -39.29 -6.02 33.06
C THR A 7 -37.78 -6.23 32.83
N HIS A 8 -37.05 -5.18 32.45
CA HIS A 8 -35.62 -5.27 32.14
C HIS A 8 -34.75 -5.60 33.37
N GLY A 9 -35.15 -5.15 34.58
CA GLY A 9 -34.45 -5.44 35.83
C GLY A 9 -34.58 -6.91 36.28
N LEU A 10 -35.77 -7.50 36.09
CA LEU A 10 -36.05 -8.90 36.44
C LEU A 10 -35.31 -9.87 35.51
N ALA A 11 -35.28 -9.59 34.21
CA ALA A 11 -34.54 -10.38 33.23
C ALA A 11 -33.03 -10.38 33.50
N ASN A 12 -32.47 -9.22 33.86
CA ASN A 12 -31.05 -9.09 34.20
C ASN A 12 -30.68 -9.81 35.50
N SER A 13 -31.54 -9.75 36.52
CA SER A 13 -31.35 -10.48 37.78
C SER A 13 -31.41 -12.00 37.56
N ALA A 14 -32.34 -12.48 36.75
CA ALA A 14 -32.45 -13.90 36.38
C ALA A 14 -31.21 -14.39 35.61
N LYS A 15 -30.71 -13.58 34.65
CA LYS A 15 -29.48 -13.90 33.90
C LYS A 15 -28.25 -13.97 34.81
N LYS A 16 -28.09 -13.01 35.73
CA LYS A 16 -26.98 -13.02 36.71
C LYS A 16 -27.03 -14.23 37.63
N LYS A 17 -28.20 -14.60 38.15
CA LYS A 17 -28.37 -15.79 39.00
C LYS A 17 -28.04 -17.08 38.25
N ARG A 18 -28.46 -17.17 36.98
CA ARG A 18 -28.11 -18.30 36.10
C ARG A 18 -26.60 -18.41 35.90
N GLN A 19 -25.94 -17.29 35.56
CA GLN A 19 -24.48 -17.27 35.39
C GLN A 19 -23.74 -17.69 36.67
N ALA A 20 -24.13 -17.15 37.83
CA ALA A 20 -23.53 -17.54 39.10
C ALA A 20 -23.69 -19.04 39.41
N THR A 21 -24.77 -19.66 38.93
CA THR A 21 -25.00 -21.10 39.08
C THR A 21 -24.11 -21.91 38.11
N PHE A 22 -23.87 -21.41 36.90
CA PHE A 22 -22.89 -21.98 35.98
C PHE A 22 -21.47 -21.98 36.58
N ASP A 23 -21.04 -20.84 37.13
CA ASP A 23 -19.70 -20.71 37.68
C ASP A 23 -19.48 -21.67 38.87
N LYS A 24 -20.51 -21.88 39.70
CA LYS A 24 -20.50 -22.88 40.78
C LYS A 24 -20.33 -24.30 40.25
N VAL A 25 -21.03 -24.66 39.19
CA VAL A 25 -20.92 -25.98 38.57
C VAL A 25 -19.53 -26.20 37.99
N ASP A 26 -18.98 -25.19 37.32
CA ASP A 26 -17.64 -25.26 36.76
C ASP A 26 -16.57 -25.45 37.83
N ASN A 27 -16.65 -24.69 38.92
CA ASN A 27 -15.77 -24.85 40.08
C ASN A 27 -15.93 -26.24 40.74
N GLY A 28 -17.15 -26.75 40.82
CA GLY A 28 -17.42 -28.10 41.33
C GLY A 28 -16.79 -29.18 40.47
N ILE A 29 -16.88 -29.06 39.13
CA ILE A 29 -16.24 -29.97 38.18
C ILE A 29 -14.70 -29.89 38.31
N GLN A 30 -14.13 -28.69 38.37
CA GLN A 30 -12.68 -28.52 38.55
C GLN A 30 -12.16 -29.16 39.84
N THR A 31 -12.92 -29.01 40.93
CA THR A 31 -12.58 -29.62 42.22
C THR A 31 -12.58 -31.14 42.14
N LEU A 32 -13.58 -31.74 41.48
CA LEU A 32 -13.64 -33.18 41.26
C LEU A 32 -12.49 -33.69 40.40
N ILE A 33 -12.10 -32.96 39.35
CA ILE A 33 -10.94 -33.29 38.52
C ILE A 33 -9.65 -33.25 39.35
N LYS A 34 -9.43 -32.18 40.13
CA LYS A 34 -8.23 -31.99 40.96
C LYS A 34 -8.07 -33.09 42.01
N ASN A 35 -9.19 -33.49 42.63
CA ASN A 35 -9.22 -34.50 43.68
C ASN A 35 -9.32 -35.93 43.12
N LYS A 36 -9.28 -36.12 41.79
CA LYS A 36 -9.49 -37.42 41.13
C LYS A 36 -10.81 -38.10 41.54
N GLY A 37 -11.82 -37.30 41.86
CA GLY A 37 -13.15 -37.79 42.23
C GLY A 37 -13.93 -38.31 41.03
N ILE A 38 -15.00 -39.07 41.29
CA ILE A 38 -15.91 -39.55 40.25
C ILE A 38 -16.73 -38.38 39.70
N ILE A 39 -16.70 -38.16 38.39
CA ILE A 39 -17.49 -37.12 37.71
C ILE A 39 -18.83 -37.73 37.29
N SER A 40 -19.88 -37.40 38.04
CA SER A 40 -21.25 -37.82 37.80
C SER A 40 -22.21 -36.68 38.10
N PHE A 41 -23.43 -36.73 37.57
CA PHE A 41 -24.47 -35.74 37.90
C PHE A 41 -24.73 -35.62 39.41
N LYS A 42 -24.54 -36.71 40.17
CA LYS A 42 -24.70 -36.70 41.63
C LYS A 42 -23.54 -35.95 42.30
N SER A 43 -22.31 -36.34 42.03
CA SER A 43 -21.13 -35.73 42.64
C SER A 43 -20.96 -34.26 42.25
N VAL A 44 -21.28 -33.88 41.00
CA VAL A 44 -21.25 -32.49 40.56
C VAL A 44 -22.32 -31.65 41.27
N ALA A 45 -23.54 -32.16 41.44
CA ALA A 45 -24.60 -31.47 42.18
C ALA A 45 -24.23 -31.22 43.65
N GLU A 46 -23.67 -32.25 44.31
CA GLU A 46 -23.23 -32.19 45.70
C GLU A 46 -22.04 -31.23 45.88
N THR A 47 -21.05 -31.28 44.99
CA THR A 47 -19.83 -30.44 45.08
C THR A 47 -20.11 -28.97 44.74
N ALA A 48 -20.99 -28.71 43.77
CA ALA A 48 -21.32 -27.35 43.34
C ALA A 48 -22.47 -26.70 44.14
N GLY A 49 -23.18 -27.48 44.99
CA GLY A 49 -24.33 -27.00 45.74
C GLY A 49 -25.51 -26.59 44.84
N VAL A 50 -25.76 -27.34 43.76
CA VAL A 50 -26.85 -27.08 42.80
C VAL A 50 -27.79 -28.28 42.70
N SER A 51 -29.04 -28.04 42.29
CA SER A 51 -30.00 -29.15 42.14
C SER A 51 -29.73 -29.97 40.88
N LYS A 52 -29.92 -31.30 40.97
CA LYS A 52 -29.81 -32.21 39.82
C LYS A 52 -30.76 -31.80 38.68
N ALA A 53 -31.97 -31.35 39.02
CA ALA A 53 -32.95 -30.87 38.05
C ALA A 53 -32.42 -29.69 37.22
N TRP A 54 -31.64 -28.78 37.83
CA TRP A 54 -31.01 -27.67 37.12
C TRP A 54 -29.92 -28.15 36.15
N LEU A 55 -29.08 -29.12 36.59
CA LEU A 55 -28.04 -29.72 35.73
C LEU A 55 -28.63 -30.41 34.49
N TYR A 56 -29.80 -31.04 34.61
CA TYR A 56 -30.50 -31.66 33.49
C TYR A 56 -31.23 -30.66 32.59
N LYS A 57 -31.73 -29.56 33.17
CA LYS A 57 -32.42 -28.49 32.43
C LYS A 57 -31.47 -27.73 31.50
N GLU A 58 -30.21 -27.58 31.90
CA GLU A 58 -29.21 -26.85 31.13
C GLU A 58 -28.41 -27.79 30.22
N LEU A 59 -28.71 -27.75 28.91
CA LEU A 59 -28.16 -28.70 27.93
C LEU A 59 -26.62 -28.65 27.86
N ALA A 60 -26.03 -27.46 27.92
CA ALA A 60 -24.58 -27.28 27.85
C ALA A 60 -23.86 -27.97 29.02
N VAL A 61 -24.43 -27.84 30.23
CA VAL A 61 -23.88 -28.47 31.46
C VAL A 61 -24.03 -29.98 31.39
N LYS A 62 -25.21 -30.47 30.99
CA LYS A 62 -25.48 -31.90 30.81
C LYS A 62 -24.48 -32.57 29.88
N GLN A 63 -24.25 -31.98 28.70
CA GLN A 63 -23.31 -32.51 27.72
C GLN A 63 -21.87 -32.52 28.25
N ARG A 64 -21.46 -31.47 28.98
CA ARG A 64 -20.12 -31.39 29.58
C ARG A 64 -19.89 -32.49 30.61
N ILE A 65 -20.85 -32.70 31.53
CA ILE A 65 -20.76 -33.76 32.55
C ILE A 65 -20.70 -35.15 31.89
N GLN A 66 -21.53 -35.41 30.87
CA GLN A 66 -21.52 -36.68 30.15
C GLN A 66 -20.20 -36.96 29.42
N ARG A 67 -19.62 -35.95 28.75
CA ARG A 67 -18.31 -36.08 28.09
C ARG A 67 -17.21 -36.42 29.09
N LEU A 68 -17.16 -35.71 30.21
CA LEU A 68 -16.17 -35.95 31.27
C LEU A 68 -16.34 -37.32 31.92
N GLN A 69 -17.58 -37.77 32.12
CA GLN A 69 -17.88 -39.11 32.64
C GLN A 69 -17.42 -40.20 31.67
N ALA A 70 -17.69 -40.06 30.37
CA ALA A 70 -17.24 -41.00 29.35
C ALA A 70 -15.71 -41.04 29.23
N GLN A 71 -15.05 -39.89 29.38
CA GLN A 71 -13.59 -39.80 29.40
C GLN A 71 -13.00 -40.53 30.61
N GLN A 72 -13.60 -40.37 31.79
CA GLN A 72 -13.16 -41.05 33.02
C GLN A 72 -13.37 -42.57 32.95
N GLN A 73 -14.45 -43.04 32.33
CA GLN A 73 -14.71 -44.47 32.11
C GLN A 73 -13.69 -45.10 31.16
N LYS A 74 -13.34 -44.41 30.07
CA LYS A 74 -12.30 -44.86 29.13
C LYS A 74 -10.93 -44.97 29.80
N THR A 75 -10.59 -44.05 30.70
CA THR A 75 -9.33 -44.10 31.46
C THR A 75 -9.32 -45.18 32.56
N GLY A 76 -10.49 -45.60 33.06
CA GLY A 76 -10.60 -46.66 34.07
C GLY A 76 -10.64 -48.08 33.49
N GLN A 77 -10.90 -48.23 32.19
CA GLN A 77 -10.97 -49.52 31.50
C GLN A 77 -9.65 -49.92 30.79
N SER A 78 -8.64 -49.05 30.73
CA SER A 78 -7.32 -49.46 30.24
C SER A 78 -6.60 -50.26 31.33
N SER A 79 -6.26 -51.52 31.02
CA SER A 79 -5.28 -52.35 31.71
C SER A 79 -4.12 -51.51 32.24
N GLN A 80 -3.71 -51.76 33.49
CA GLN A 80 -2.58 -51.16 34.20
C GLN A 80 -1.50 -50.61 33.24
N PRO A 81 -1.14 -49.32 33.31
CA PRO A 81 -0.11 -48.77 32.45
C PRO A 81 1.21 -49.45 32.81
N THR A 82 1.69 -50.33 31.95
CA THR A 82 3.07 -50.80 32.00
C THR A 82 3.96 -49.57 31.85
N PRO A 83 4.93 -49.35 32.75
CA PRO A 83 5.85 -48.24 32.60
C PRO A 83 6.53 -48.37 31.23
N PRO A 84 6.59 -47.29 30.43
CA PRO A 84 7.18 -47.34 29.11
C PRO A 84 8.62 -47.84 29.23
N SER A 85 9.01 -48.75 28.34
CA SER A 85 10.37 -49.31 28.35
C SER A 85 11.41 -48.18 28.26
N ASP A 86 12.59 -48.39 28.86
CA ASP A 86 13.66 -47.38 28.87
C ASP A 86 14.05 -46.95 27.44
N HIS A 87 13.92 -47.87 26.47
CA HIS A 87 14.07 -47.59 25.04
C HIS A 87 12.99 -46.62 24.50
N SER A 88 11.71 -46.85 24.82
CA SER A 88 10.61 -45.99 24.42
C SER A 88 10.74 -44.57 25.00
N LEU A 89 11.18 -44.46 26.26
CA LEU A 89 11.45 -43.16 26.91
C LEU A 89 12.60 -42.42 26.24
N ARG A 90 13.70 -43.11 25.89
CA ARG A 90 14.83 -42.52 25.16
C ARG A 90 14.43 -42.06 23.76
N ALA A 91 13.68 -42.89 23.02
CA ALA A 91 13.18 -42.53 21.69
C ALA A 91 12.26 -41.30 21.72
N LEU A 92 11.36 -41.23 22.71
CA LEU A 92 10.51 -40.06 22.94
C LEU A 92 11.35 -38.82 23.30
N ASN A 93 12.33 -38.97 24.18
CA ASN A 93 13.19 -37.86 24.60
C ASN A 93 14.01 -37.30 23.43
N ASN A 94 14.55 -38.17 22.57
CA ASN A 94 15.25 -37.75 21.35
C ASN A 94 14.32 -37.00 20.40
N THR A 95 13.11 -37.52 20.17
CA THR A 95 12.11 -36.87 19.32
C THR A 95 11.74 -35.47 19.84
N LEU A 96 11.56 -35.35 21.16
CA LEU A 96 11.26 -34.06 21.81
C LEU A 96 12.45 -33.09 21.68
N ARG A 97 13.68 -33.54 21.88
CA ARG A 97 14.89 -32.72 21.68
C ARG A 97 15.00 -32.23 20.25
N ASP A 98 14.74 -33.10 19.27
CA ASP A 98 14.76 -32.72 17.85
C ASP A 98 13.64 -31.74 17.49
N ARG A 99 12.48 -31.85 18.16
CA ARG A 99 11.39 -30.87 18.00
C ARG A 99 11.77 -29.53 18.61
N ILE A 100 12.37 -29.51 19.79
CA ILE A 100 12.83 -28.28 20.46
C ILE A 100 13.88 -27.58 19.59
N LYS A 101 14.88 -28.30 19.09
CA LYS A 101 15.91 -27.74 18.20
C LYS A 101 15.32 -27.10 16.94
N ARG A 102 14.35 -27.77 16.31
CA ARG A 102 13.63 -27.23 15.15
C ARG A 102 12.83 -25.98 15.51
N LEU A 103 12.02 -26.05 16.57
CA LEU A 103 11.24 -24.90 17.03
C LEU A 103 12.12 -23.70 17.40
N GLU A 104 13.28 -23.92 18.01
CA GLU A 104 14.24 -22.86 18.32
C GLU A 104 14.88 -22.26 17.06
N HIS A 105 15.16 -23.09 16.05
CA HIS A 105 15.64 -22.63 14.75
C HIS A 105 14.59 -21.76 14.05
N ASP A 106 13.37 -22.27 13.92
CA ASP A 106 12.25 -21.55 13.31
C ASP A 106 11.97 -20.23 14.05
N ASN A 107 12.04 -20.23 15.39
CA ASN A 107 11.84 -19.02 16.17
C ASN A 107 12.93 -17.96 15.92
N ARG A 108 14.19 -18.39 15.78
CA ARG A 108 15.29 -17.48 15.44
C ARG A 108 15.10 -16.88 14.04
N GLU A 109 14.73 -17.71 13.07
CA GLU A 109 14.49 -17.27 11.70
C GLU A 109 13.33 -16.28 11.62
N LEU A 110 12.19 -16.59 12.25
CA LEU A 110 11.03 -15.70 12.31
C LEU A 110 11.36 -14.36 12.99
N ARG A 111 12.20 -14.35 14.03
CA ARG A 111 12.65 -13.10 14.66
C ARG A 111 13.50 -12.26 13.71
N GLN A 112 14.41 -12.90 12.97
CA GLN A 112 15.24 -12.22 11.99
C GLN A 112 14.39 -11.63 10.87
N GLN A 113 13.44 -12.40 10.32
CA GLN A 113 12.49 -11.93 9.32
C GLN A 113 11.67 -10.74 9.83
N ASN A 114 11.15 -10.80 11.07
CA ASN A 114 10.42 -9.70 11.68
C ASN A 114 11.26 -8.41 11.80
N GLN A 115 12.54 -8.54 12.11
CA GLN A 115 13.44 -7.38 12.20
C GLN A 115 13.64 -6.73 10.82
N VAL A 116 13.80 -7.54 9.77
CA VAL A 116 13.88 -7.05 8.38
C VAL A 116 12.57 -6.37 7.97
N PHE A 117 11.42 -7.00 8.23
CA PHE A 117 10.11 -6.40 7.92
C PHE A 117 9.86 -5.10 8.68
N ALA A 118 10.30 -4.99 9.93
CA ALA A 118 10.24 -3.73 10.68
C ALA A 118 11.05 -2.62 9.99
N GLY A 119 12.25 -2.94 9.49
CA GLY A 119 13.06 -2.02 8.69
C GLY A 119 12.35 -1.59 7.40
N HIS A 120 11.78 -2.55 6.66
CA HIS A 120 11.01 -2.25 5.44
C HIS A 120 9.80 -1.38 5.73
N LEU A 121 9.06 -1.64 6.81
CA LEU A 121 7.89 -0.85 7.18
C LEU A 121 8.25 0.61 7.50
N LEU A 122 9.39 0.85 8.14
CA LEU A 122 9.89 2.21 8.38
C LEU A 122 10.22 2.92 7.07
N ARG A 123 10.84 2.23 6.11
CA ARG A 123 11.15 2.78 4.79
C ARG A 123 9.87 3.13 4.02
N VAL A 124 8.88 2.24 4.01
CA VAL A 124 7.58 2.47 3.36
C VAL A 124 6.90 3.71 3.93
N ARG A 125 6.85 3.85 5.26
CA ARG A 125 6.27 5.05 5.90
C ARG A 125 6.97 6.34 5.53
N GLU A 126 8.29 6.32 5.38
CA GLU A 126 9.02 7.52 4.95
C GLU A 126 8.73 7.86 3.48
N LEU A 127 8.66 6.84 2.62
CA LEU A 127 8.27 7.03 1.22
C LEU A 127 6.83 7.58 1.10
N GLU A 128 5.88 7.07 1.89
CA GLU A 128 4.51 7.59 1.94
C GLU A 128 4.48 9.07 2.32
N LYS A 129 5.28 9.50 3.30
CA LYS A 129 5.40 10.92 3.66
C LYS A 129 6.02 11.77 2.55
N GLN A 130 6.96 11.22 1.78
CA GLN A 130 7.53 11.92 0.64
C GLN A 130 6.49 12.09 -0.48
N VAL A 131 5.75 11.03 -0.80
CA VAL A 131 4.65 11.07 -1.77
C VAL A 131 3.61 12.10 -1.36
N GLN A 132 3.16 12.10 -0.11
CA GLN A 132 2.19 13.09 0.36
C GLN A 132 2.70 14.55 0.25
N ARG A 133 3.99 14.77 0.53
CA ARG A 133 4.62 16.09 0.36
C ARG A 133 4.62 16.51 -1.11
N LEU A 134 5.04 15.61 -2.00
CA LEU A 134 5.06 15.85 -3.45
C LEU A 134 3.66 16.06 -4.01
N GLU A 135 2.66 15.33 -3.53
CA GLU A 135 1.26 15.52 -3.93
C GLU A 135 0.74 16.89 -3.47
N ALA A 136 1.03 17.30 -2.24
CA ALA A 136 0.65 18.61 -1.74
C ALA A 136 1.34 19.74 -2.51
N GLU A 137 2.61 19.57 -2.87
CA GLU A 137 3.34 20.50 -3.73
C GLU A 137 2.73 20.55 -5.13
N ASN A 138 2.47 19.41 -5.75
CA ASN A 138 1.79 19.34 -7.04
C ASN A 138 0.41 20.01 -7.01
N GLN A 139 -0.35 19.85 -5.93
CA GLN A 139 -1.62 20.55 -5.76
C GLN A 139 -1.43 22.06 -5.67
N ARG A 140 -0.43 22.53 -4.91
CA ARG A 140 -0.10 23.96 -4.82
C ARG A 140 0.34 24.52 -6.16
N LEU A 141 1.19 23.81 -6.90
CA LEU A 141 1.64 24.20 -8.23
C LEU A 141 0.46 24.25 -9.20
N LYS A 142 -0.43 23.26 -9.19
CA LYS A 142 -1.67 23.27 -9.99
C LYS A 142 -2.58 24.44 -9.64
N GLN A 143 -2.71 24.79 -8.36
CA GLN A 143 -3.46 25.97 -7.94
C GLN A 143 -2.80 27.27 -8.42
N SER A 144 -1.47 27.36 -8.34
CA SER A 144 -0.72 28.50 -8.89
C SER A 144 -0.91 28.63 -10.40
N LEU A 145 -0.90 27.52 -11.14
CA LEU A 145 -1.15 27.47 -12.58
C LEU A 145 -2.61 27.76 -12.96
N SER A 146 -3.54 27.66 -12.00
CA SER A 146 -4.97 27.96 -12.19
C SER A 146 -5.34 29.38 -11.72
N GLN A 147 -4.40 30.11 -11.11
CA GLN A 147 -4.60 31.51 -10.77
C GLN A 147 -4.34 32.35 -12.03
N PRO A 148 -5.26 33.25 -12.42
CA PRO A 148 -5.04 34.13 -13.57
C PRO A 148 -3.71 34.85 -13.40
N PHE A 149 -2.92 34.93 -14.47
CA PHE A 149 -1.61 35.57 -14.45
C PHE A 149 -1.68 36.92 -13.73
N SER A 150 -0.70 37.20 -12.87
CA SER A 150 -0.55 38.55 -12.34
C SER A 150 -0.42 39.52 -13.52
N HIS A 151 -1.00 40.72 -13.40
CA HIS A 151 -0.88 41.74 -14.44
C HIS A 151 0.59 42.01 -14.81
N SER A 152 1.48 41.99 -13.82
CA SER A 152 2.92 42.12 -14.00
C SER A 152 3.56 40.99 -14.80
N GLU A 153 3.08 39.74 -14.65
CA GLU A 153 3.62 38.59 -15.40
C GLU A 153 3.14 38.59 -16.85
N LEU A 154 1.89 38.99 -17.08
CA LEU A 154 1.37 39.20 -18.44
C LEU A 154 2.15 40.27 -19.18
N GLU A 155 2.46 41.39 -18.52
CA GLU A 155 3.23 42.47 -19.13
C GLU A 155 4.64 42.00 -19.52
N ILE A 156 5.33 41.26 -18.65
CA ILE A 156 6.66 40.70 -18.96
C ILE A 156 6.59 39.74 -20.15
N GLN A 157 5.66 38.78 -20.14
CA GLN A 157 5.54 37.80 -21.23
C GLN A 157 5.16 38.44 -22.57
N LEU A 158 4.29 39.46 -22.55
CA LEU A 158 3.90 40.17 -23.76
C LEU A 158 5.04 41.01 -24.31
N ASP A 159 5.84 41.65 -23.45
CA ASP A 159 7.01 42.42 -23.87
C ASP A 159 8.09 41.52 -24.49
N GLU A 160 8.37 40.37 -23.87
CA GLU A 160 9.27 39.34 -24.43
C GLU A 160 8.85 38.87 -25.82
N LEU A 161 7.55 38.77 -26.08
CA LEU A 161 6.98 38.34 -27.36
C LEU A 161 6.75 39.50 -28.34
N GLY A 162 7.10 40.74 -27.97
CA GLY A 162 6.91 41.93 -28.79
C GLY A 162 5.44 42.31 -29.02
N VAL A 163 4.54 41.88 -28.13
CA VAL A 163 3.10 42.15 -28.20
C VAL A 163 2.76 43.33 -27.31
N ARG A 164 2.14 44.37 -27.88
CA ARG A 164 1.60 45.48 -27.09
C ARG A 164 0.20 45.14 -26.59
N LEU A 165 -0.02 45.25 -25.28
CA LEU A 165 -1.33 45.06 -24.67
C LEU A 165 -2.27 46.22 -25.07
N ASN A 166 -3.39 45.91 -25.72
CA ASN A 166 -4.48 46.84 -25.98
C ASN A 166 -5.73 46.42 -25.19
N SER A 167 -6.74 47.29 -25.08
CA SER A 167 -7.95 47.02 -24.28
C SER A 167 -8.73 45.79 -24.76
N THR A 168 -8.75 45.51 -26.06
CA THR A 168 -9.42 44.34 -26.64
C THR A 168 -8.73 43.04 -26.25
N LEU A 169 -7.40 42.99 -26.38
CA LEU A 169 -6.58 41.83 -26.01
C LEU A 169 -6.57 41.63 -24.49
N GLN A 170 -6.54 42.71 -23.71
CA GLN A 170 -6.65 42.67 -22.25
C GLN A 170 -7.99 42.07 -21.80
N ASN A 171 -9.10 42.48 -22.40
CA ASN A 171 -10.41 41.90 -22.13
C ASN A 171 -10.48 40.43 -22.56
N LEU A 172 -9.89 40.08 -23.71
CA LEU A 172 -9.87 38.70 -24.20
C LEU A 172 -9.08 37.78 -23.25
N ILE A 173 -7.88 38.18 -22.85
CA ILE A 173 -7.03 37.43 -21.90
C ILE A 173 -7.72 37.28 -20.54
N SER A 174 -8.41 38.33 -20.07
CA SER A 174 -9.08 38.31 -18.75
C SER A 174 -10.34 37.43 -18.73
N THR A 175 -10.98 37.22 -19.89
CA THR A 175 -12.25 36.49 -20.00
C THR A 175 -12.04 35.04 -20.46
N ALA A 176 -10.96 34.75 -21.18
CA ALA A 176 -10.65 33.42 -21.68
C ALA A 176 -10.14 32.48 -20.56
N PRO A 177 -10.35 31.16 -20.69
CA PRO A 177 -9.77 30.19 -19.76
C PRO A 177 -8.24 30.27 -19.77
N GLN A 178 -7.62 30.25 -18.59
CA GLN A 178 -6.17 30.38 -18.46
C GLN A 178 -5.38 29.34 -19.28
N ALA A 179 -5.88 28.10 -19.36
CA ALA A 179 -5.26 27.05 -20.16
C ALA A 179 -5.17 27.41 -21.67
N VAL A 180 -6.20 28.09 -22.19
CA VAL A 180 -6.23 28.56 -23.59
C VAL A 180 -5.24 29.69 -23.78
N VAL A 181 -5.18 30.62 -22.82
CA VAL A 181 -4.22 31.74 -22.84
C VAL A 181 -2.78 31.22 -22.83
N VAL A 182 -2.45 30.29 -21.93
CA VAL A 182 -1.12 29.65 -21.86
C VAL A 182 -0.79 28.94 -23.17
N SER A 183 -1.73 28.17 -23.73
CA SER A 183 -1.53 27.44 -24.99
C SER A 183 -1.29 28.39 -26.17
N ALA A 184 -2.02 29.50 -26.22
CA ALA A 184 -1.86 30.53 -27.24
C ALA A 184 -0.50 31.23 -27.15
N PHE A 185 -0.01 31.52 -25.93
CA PHE A 185 1.33 32.05 -25.72
C PHE A 185 2.42 31.07 -26.19
N GLN A 186 2.26 29.77 -25.88
CA GLN A 186 3.19 28.74 -26.34
C GLN A 186 3.17 28.60 -27.86
N ALA A 187 2.00 28.63 -28.50
CA ALA A 187 1.85 28.57 -29.95
C ALA A 187 2.54 29.76 -30.63
N LEU A 188 2.43 30.98 -30.07
CA LEU A 188 3.13 32.16 -30.58
C LEU A 188 4.65 32.01 -30.45
N LYS A 189 5.13 31.51 -29.31
CA LYS A 189 6.56 31.25 -29.09
C LYS A 189 7.12 30.20 -30.07
N GLU A 190 6.35 29.14 -30.36
CA GLU A 190 6.70 28.15 -31.37
C GLU A 190 6.71 28.74 -32.78
N ALA A 191 5.74 29.59 -33.12
CA ALA A 191 5.71 30.26 -34.41
C ALA A 191 6.93 31.19 -34.59
N GLN A 192 7.30 31.92 -33.54
CA GLN A 192 8.49 32.80 -33.55
C GLN A 192 9.81 32.02 -33.64
N SER A 193 9.90 30.83 -33.06
CA SER A 193 11.11 30.00 -33.19
C SER A 193 11.26 29.41 -34.60
N LYS A 194 10.15 29.17 -35.30
CA LYS A 194 10.12 28.68 -36.70
C LYS A 194 10.30 29.79 -37.74
N GLY A 195 10.08 31.05 -37.39
CA GLY A 195 10.26 32.19 -38.30
C GLY A 195 9.73 33.51 -37.77
N VAL A 196 9.83 34.58 -38.57
CA VAL A 196 9.36 35.91 -38.16
C VAL A 196 7.83 35.98 -38.22
N VAL A 197 7.20 36.29 -37.09
CA VAL A 197 5.76 36.55 -37.00
C VAL A 197 5.52 38.04 -37.21
N ASN A 198 4.96 38.42 -38.37
CA ASN A 198 4.77 39.83 -38.76
C ASN A 198 3.83 40.62 -37.83
N ASN A 199 2.80 39.98 -37.25
CA ASN A 199 1.87 40.59 -36.31
C ASN A 199 1.64 39.68 -35.09
N PRO A 200 2.55 39.72 -34.10
CA PRO A 200 2.46 38.87 -32.91
C PRO A 200 1.18 39.08 -32.09
N GLY A 201 0.69 40.32 -31.99
CA GLY A 201 -0.54 40.63 -31.25
C GLY A 201 -1.81 40.13 -31.91
N GLY A 202 -1.90 40.24 -33.25
CA GLY A 202 -3.00 39.65 -34.01
C GLY A 202 -2.97 38.12 -33.99
N PHE A 203 -1.78 37.53 -34.04
CA PHE A 203 -1.59 36.09 -33.89
C PHE A 203 -2.09 35.62 -32.51
N LEU A 204 -1.67 36.29 -31.43
CA LEU A 204 -2.09 35.93 -30.08
C LEU A 204 -3.60 36.06 -29.89
N TYR A 205 -4.22 37.10 -30.46
CA TYR A 205 -5.66 37.27 -30.44
C TYR A 205 -6.37 36.08 -31.11
N ALA A 206 -5.96 35.71 -32.32
CA ALA A 206 -6.52 34.57 -33.06
C ALA A 206 -6.30 33.26 -32.30
N ALA A 207 -5.09 33.07 -31.74
CA ALA A 207 -4.75 31.89 -30.97
C ALA A 207 -5.63 31.72 -29.72
N ILE A 208 -5.96 32.81 -29.01
CA ILE A 208 -6.87 32.74 -27.86
C ILE A 208 -8.33 32.56 -28.30
N SER A 209 -8.76 33.26 -29.37
CA SER A 209 -10.14 33.20 -29.90
C SER A 209 -10.49 31.80 -30.42
N ASP A 210 -9.58 31.23 -31.19
CA ASP A 210 -9.81 30.01 -31.96
C ASP A 210 -9.23 28.76 -31.25
N GLY A 211 -8.62 28.95 -30.08
CA GLY A 211 -8.09 27.86 -29.25
C GLY A 211 -6.86 27.17 -29.83
N TRP A 212 -5.95 27.92 -30.44
CA TRP A 212 -4.72 27.36 -31.00
C TRP A 212 -3.80 26.87 -29.87
N HIS A 213 -3.11 25.76 -30.13
CA HIS A 213 -2.15 25.16 -29.23
C HIS A 213 -0.85 24.85 -30.00
N PRO A 214 0.27 24.61 -29.30
CA PRO A 214 1.50 24.15 -29.92
C PRO A 214 1.27 22.88 -30.73
N ASN A 215 1.99 22.71 -31.84
CA ASN A 215 1.83 21.54 -32.69
C ASN A 215 2.36 20.26 -32.00
N ASP A 216 3.41 20.41 -31.20
CA ASP A 216 3.98 19.32 -30.41
C ASP A 216 3.34 19.29 -29.01
N THR A 217 2.96 18.10 -28.53
CA THR A 217 2.53 17.94 -27.14
C THR A 217 3.73 18.20 -26.21
N PRO A 218 3.50 18.62 -24.94
CA PRO A 218 4.57 18.77 -23.97
C PRO A 218 5.46 17.51 -23.87
N ASP A 219 4.86 16.32 -23.94
CA ASP A 219 5.57 15.04 -23.93
C ASP A 219 6.50 14.88 -25.13
N ALA A 220 6.04 15.23 -26.34
CA ALA A 220 6.87 15.19 -27.55
C ALA A 220 8.01 16.23 -27.51
N VAL A 221 7.76 17.41 -26.92
CA VAL A 221 8.80 18.43 -26.69
C VAL A 221 9.84 17.92 -25.69
N ILE A 222 9.40 17.29 -24.59
CA ILE A 222 10.29 16.72 -23.57
C ILE A 222 11.13 15.60 -24.18
N GLU A 223 10.51 14.63 -24.84
CA GLU A 223 11.22 13.49 -25.47
C GLU A 223 12.24 13.97 -26.49
N LYS A 224 11.86 14.91 -27.36
CA LYS A 224 12.78 15.52 -28.35
C LYS A 224 13.94 16.26 -27.67
N THR A 225 13.66 17.01 -26.60
CA THR A 225 14.69 17.74 -25.86
C THR A 225 15.64 16.78 -25.17
N GLN A 226 15.11 15.74 -24.52
CA GLN A 226 15.87 14.71 -23.82
C GLN A 226 16.73 13.90 -24.78
N PHE A 227 16.16 13.50 -25.93
CA PHE A 227 16.92 12.84 -26.99
C PHE A 227 18.05 13.72 -27.51
N ASN A 228 17.78 15.00 -27.80
CA ASN A 228 18.80 15.93 -28.31
C ASN A 228 19.93 16.19 -27.29
N GLN A 229 19.66 16.09 -25.99
CA GLN A 229 20.68 16.18 -24.95
C GLN A 229 21.46 14.88 -24.79
N TRP A 230 20.78 13.74 -24.80
CA TRP A 230 21.36 12.42 -24.58
C TRP A 230 22.15 11.88 -25.77
N TRP A 231 21.64 12.06 -26.98
CA TRP A 231 22.22 11.52 -28.20
C TRP A 231 23.70 11.91 -28.40
N PRO A 232 24.09 13.20 -28.31
CA PRO A 232 25.49 13.58 -28.47
C PRO A 232 26.42 12.90 -27.46
N TRP A 233 25.97 12.78 -26.20
CA TRP A 233 26.73 12.11 -25.15
C TRP A 233 26.86 10.60 -25.42
N ALA A 234 25.75 9.91 -25.69
CA ALA A 234 25.76 8.46 -25.93
C ALA A 234 26.56 8.09 -27.19
N TYR A 235 26.51 8.93 -28.23
CA TYR A 235 27.29 8.77 -29.44
C TYR A 235 28.80 8.96 -29.18
N ASP A 236 29.18 9.97 -28.41
CA ASP A 236 30.59 10.23 -28.04
C ASP A 236 31.18 9.10 -27.17
N GLN A 237 30.36 8.51 -26.29
CA GLN A 237 30.75 7.32 -25.51
C GLN A 237 30.77 6.01 -26.33
N GLY A 238 30.39 6.05 -27.61
CA GLY A 238 30.33 4.86 -28.47
C GLY A 238 29.21 3.87 -28.11
N LEU A 239 28.25 4.27 -27.27
CA LEU A 239 27.13 3.42 -26.84
C LEU A 239 26.09 3.26 -27.95
N VAL A 240 25.98 4.26 -28.83
CA VAL A 240 25.10 4.26 -30.00
C VAL A 240 25.81 4.73 -31.26
N LYS A 241 25.39 4.21 -32.41
CA LYS A 241 26.01 4.42 -33.73
C LYS A 241 25.15 5.24 -34.68
N ALA A 242 23.83 5.07 -34.61
CA ALA A 242 22.88 5.75 -35.50
C ALA A 242 21.54 5.98 -34.80
N ALA A 243 20.74 6.90 -35.31
CA ALA A 243 19.37 7.13 -34.87
C ALA A 243 18.43 7.19 -36.07
N THR A 244 17.20 6.73 -35.87
CA THR A 244 16.12 6.83 -36.87
C THR A 244 14.77 6.93 -36.17
N GLN A 245 13.72 7.25 -36.93
CA GLN A 245 12.34 7.18 -36.45
C GLN A 245 11.63 6.01 -37.12
N ILE A 246 11.00 5.16 -36.31
CA ILE A 246 10.18 4.03 -36.76
C ILE A 246 8.80 4.21 -36.12
N ASP A 247 7.76 4.32 -36.94
CA ASP A 247 6.38 4.54 -36.49
C ASP A 247 6.20 5.74 -35.54
N GLY A 248 7.00 6.80 -35.76
CA GLY A 248 6.98 8.02 -34.93
C GLY A 248 7.73 7.92 -33.60
N ILE A 249 8.34 6.77 -33.30
CA ILE A 249 9.14 6.56 -32.09
C ILE A 249 10.62 6.68 -32.46
N GLN A 250 11.35 7.46 -31.67
CA GLN A 250 12.79 7.60 -31.83
C GLN A 250 13.48 6.29 -31.48
N HIS A 251 14.33 5.77 -32.37
CA HIS A 251 15.13 4.57 -32.17
C HIS A 251 16.62 4.88 -32.34
N VAL A 252 17.45 4.11 -31.66
CA VAL A 252 18.90 4.17 -31.73
C VAL A 252 19.50 2.80 -31.99
N LEU A 253 20.57 2.79 -32.79
CA LEU A 253 21.39 1.62 -33.05
C LEU A 253 22.48 1.54 -31.99
N THR A 254 22.50 0.49 -31.18
CA THR A 254 23.49 0.30 -30.12
C THR A 254 24.86 -0.10 -30.66
N ALA A 255 25.86 -0.13 -29.78
CA ALA A 255 27.19 -0.67 -30.08
C ALA A 255 27.16 -2.11 -30.65
N ASP A 256 26.18 -2.90 -30.22
CA ASP A 256 25.98 -4.30 -30.61
C ASP A 256 25.15 -4.48 -31.91
N ASP A 257 24.91 -3.39 -32.64
CA ASP A 257 24.13 -3.36 -33.89
C ASP A 257 22.65 -3.75 -33.72
N GLU A 258 22.08 -3.53 -32.54
CA GLU A 258 20.65 -3.70 -32.25
C GLU A 258 19.91 -2.37 -32.26
N TRP A 259 18.72 -2.32 -32.87
CA TRP A 259 17.85 -1.15 -32.81
C TRP A 259 16.98 -1.19 -31.57
N LEU A 260 17.11 -0.18 -30.71
CA LEU A 260 16.30 -0.01 -29.51
C LEU A 260 15.48 1.27 -29.56
N PRO A 261 14.23 1.26 -29.05
CA PRO A 261 13.50 2.50 -28.78
C PRO A 261 14.29 3.40 -27.83
N PHE A 262 14.22 4.71 -28.02
CA PHE A 262 14.96 5.71 -27.25
C PHE A 262 14.71 5.56 -25.75
N ASP A 263 13.46 5.39 -25.32
CA ASP A 263 13.12 5.22 -23.90
C ASP A 263 13.86 4.02 -23.27
N THR A 264 13.99 2.91 -24.02
CA THR A 264 14.74 1.72 -23.58
C THR A 264 16.24 2.00 -23.51
N ALA A 265 16.80 2.62 -24.55
CA ALA A 265 18.22 2.95 -24.60
C ALA A 265 18.61 4.00 -23.54
N TYR A 266 17.76 4.98 -23.29
CA TYR A 266 17.96 6.01 -22.27
C TYR A 266 17.95 5.40 -20.86
N PHE A 267 17.06 4.45 -20.60
CA PHE A 267 17.05 3.71 -19.34
C PHE A 267 18.27 2.81 -19.17
N GLN A 268 18.73 2.18 -20.26
CA GLN A 268 19.89 1.30 -20.26
C GLN A 268 21.21 2.08 -20.10
N TYR A 269 21.28 3.28 -20.68
CA TYR A 269 22.46 4.15 -20.68
C TYR A 269 22.09 5.54 -20.14
N PRO A 270 21.80 5.67 -18.83
CA PRO A 270 21.47 6.96 -18.24
C PRO A 270 22.69 7.89 -18.27
N MET A 271 22.47 9.13 -18.69
CA MET A 271 23.46 10.20 -18.55
C MET A 271 23.86 10.32 -17.07
N ASP A 272 25.16 10.39 -16.77
CA ASP A 272 25.77 10.42 -15.42
C ASP A 272 26.06 9.07 -14.72
N VAL A 273 26.09 7.94 -15.41
CA VAL A 273 26.65 6.69 -14.87
C VAL A 273 27.82 6.26 -15.75
N GLU A 274 29.01 6.09 -15.16
CA GLU A 274 30.18 5.54 -15.88
C GLU A 274 29.77 4.26 -16.64
N PRO A 275 30.16 4.13 -17.92
CA PRO A 275 29.75 2.99 -18.73
C PRO A 275 30.20 1.68 -18.07
N PRO A 276 29.38 0.62 -18.10
CA PRO A 276 29.69 -0.65 -17.43
C PRO A 276 30.89 -1.43 -18.00
N ASN A 277 31.62 -0.89 -18.99
CA ASN A 277 32.79 -1.52 -19.59
C ASN A 277 33.98 -0.55 -19.73
N SER A 278 34.59 -0.22 -18.59
CA SER A 278 36.01 0.15 -18.50
C SER A 278 36.83 -1.04 -18.02
N ALA A 279 36.58 -2.23 -18.59
CA ALA A 279 37.36 -3.42 -18.34
C ALA A 279 37.80 -4.04 -19.67
N THR A 280 39.11 -4.23 -19.78
CA THR A 280 39.87 -4.95 -20.81
C THR A 280 39.93 -4.33 -22.20
N GLU A 281 41.01 -3.58 -22.44
CA GLU A 281 42.14 -4.01 -23.29
C GLU A 281 43.48 -3.52 -22.71
#